data_AF-A0A4P9ZPQ7-F1
#
_entry.id   AF-A0A4P9ZPQ7-F1
#
_cell.length_a   1.000
_cell.length_b   1.000
_cell.length_c   1.000
_cell.angle_alpha   90.00
_cell.angle_beta   90.00
_cell.angle_gamma   90.00
#
_symmetry.space_group_name_H-M   'P 1'
#
loop_
_entity.id
_entity.type
_entity.pdbx_description
1 polymer ?
#
loop_
_entity_poly.entity_id
_entity_poly.type
_entity_poly.pdbx_seq_one_letter_code
_entity_poly.pdbx_strand_id
1 'polypeptide(L)'
;SLVNLVPVPTRGNEAHHIGVSRDGRTAFAGGLLSFRRHQDPNFFFDLTNRRQPRLVQTSRPTRGMAADACVALANGGFLITMMGGVATGRGGRVVEYDQDFRLVAEYPEREADVPTGFHPHGIAIEESLDVMITSDFVDPHTTLRPSRGVQAGNTVRIWDLGSRRIRATLVLTPQLHGGIMDVVFLKSPTTGHIYMFDTTDPNNLKLMGKLAIGAYATPHYLALGPDQTTLIVTDYFLDEKDFGLVHFPGDKMLHFIDVSGDSMDWRREMSIDFKRLLRPLGVVNPHGVVML
;
A
#
# COMPACT_ATOMS: atom_id res chain seq x y z
N SER A 1 -0.14 20.27 14.77
CA SER A 1 -1.08 21.06 13.93
C SER A 1 -0.92 20.62 12.48
N LEU A 2 -1.99 20.68 11.69
CA LEU A 2 -1.90 20.46 10.24
C LEU A 2 -1.09 21.61 9.61
N VAL A 3 -0.06 21.27 8.84
CA VAL A 3 0.81 22.27 8.18
C VAL A 3 0.34 22.56 6.76
N ASN A 4 -0.12 21.54 6.04
CA ASN A 4 -0.54 21.69 4.65
C ASN A 4 -1.54 20.59 4.23
N LEU A 5 -2.31 20.86 3.19
CA LEU A 5 -3.20 19.93 2.50
C LEU A 5 -3.00 20.11 0.99
N VAL A 6 -2.60 19.04 0.30
CA VAL A 6 -2.42 19.07 -1.16
C VAL A 6 -3.63 18.42 -1.83
N PRO A 7 -4.47 19.19 -2.54
CA PRO A 7 -5.58 18.60 -3.28
C PRO A 7 -5.09 17.89 -4.54
N VAL A 8 -5.84 16.87 -4.97
CA VAL A 8 -5.71 16.22 -6.28
C VAL A 8 -6.83 16.70 -7.21
N PRO A 9 -6.66 16.66 -8.54
CA PRO A 9 -7.57 17.31 -9.49
C PRO A 9 -8.95 16.64 -9.61
N THR A 10 -9.10 15.42 -9.10
CA THR A 10 -10.32 14.63 -9.25
C THR A 10 -10.87 14.13 -7.90
N ARG A 11 -12.09 13.61 -7.92
CA ARG A 11 -12.80 13.10 -6.74
C ARG A 11 -13.19 11.64 -6.93
N GLY A 12 -13.32 10.93 -5.80
CA GLY A 12 -13.68 9.51 -5.79
C GLY A 12 -12.50 8.59 -6.09
N ASN A 13 -11.27 9.09 -5.94
CA ASN A 13 -10.05 8.32 -6.15
C ASN A 13 -9.83 7.25 -5.09
N GLU A 14 -10.24 7.49 -3.84
CA GLU A 14 -9.82 6.70 -2.68
C GLU A 14 -8.29 6.78 -2.53
N ALA A 15 -7.82 7.72 -1.72
CA ALA A 15 -6.39 7.82 -1.43
C ALA A 15 -6.00 6.64 -0.54
N HIS A 16 -5.16 5.75 -1.07
CA HIS A 16 -4.88 4.44 -0.49
C HIS A 16 -3.45 4.41 0.09
N HIS A 17 -2.49 3.77 -0.57
CA HIS A 17 -1.09 3.78 -0.14
C HIS A 17 -0.29 4.94 -0.73
N ILE A 18 0.80 5.26 -0.03
CA ILE A 18 1.77 6.30 -0.37
C ILE A 18 3.17 5.76 -0.12
N GLY A 19 4.11 6.10 -1.00
CA GLY A 19 5.53 5.79 -0.80
C GLY A 19 6.41 6.94 -1.25
N VAL A 20 7.67 6.91 -0.84
CA VAL A 20 8.63 8.00 -1.02
C VAL A 20 9.85 7.49 -1.76
N SER A 21 10.39 8.31 -2.67
CA SER A 21 11.67 8.05 -3.31
C SER A 21 12.79 7.94 -2.26
N ARG A 22 13.85 7.21 -2.57
CA ARG A 22 14.93 6.94 -1.59
C ARG A 22 15.66 8.20 -1.12
N ASP A 23 15.67 9.25 -1.92
CA ASP A 23 16.24 10.55 -1.57
C ASP A 23 15.27 11.43 -0.75
N GLY A 24 14.03 10.98 -0.53
CA GLY A 24 13.02 11.69 0.25
C GLY A 24 12.42 12.90 -0.47
N ARG A 25 12.62 13.04 -1.79
CA ARG A 25 12.24 14.24 -2.56
C ARG A 25 10.97 14.09 -3.35
N THR A 26 10.49 12.88 -3.56
CA THR A 26 9.24 12.61 -4.29
C THR A 26 8.38 11.64 -3.49
N ALA A 27 7.06 11.84 -3.50
CA ALA A 27 6.11 10.81 -3.11
C ALA A 27 5.23 10.36 -4.28
N PHE A 28 4.89 9.08 -4.30
CA PHE A 28 3.78 8.52 -5.05
C PHE A 28 2.61 8.31 -4.09
N ALA A 29 1.37 8.60 -4.52
CA ALA A 29 0.16 8.15 -3.85
C ALA A 29 -0.82 7.49 -4.84
N GLY A 30 -1.43 6.38 -4.41
CA GLY A 30 -2.40 5.60 -5.19
C GLY A 30 -3.84 6.05 -4.99
N GLY A 31 -4.59 6.07 -6.09
CA GLY A 31 -6.05 6.21 -6.15
C GLY A 31 -6.71 4.87 -6.45
N LEU A 32 -7.05 4.10 -5.40
CA LEU A 32 -7.52 2.72 -5.55
C LEU A 32 -8.82 2.63 -6.38
N LEU A 33 -9.73 3.59 -6.23
CA LEU A 33 -11.04 3.61 -6.90
C LEU A 33 -11.11 4.57 -8.09
N SER A 34 -10.01 5.21 -8.51
CA SER A 34 -9.96 6.11 -9.68
C SER A 34 -10.48 5.44 -10.96
N PHE A 35 -10.32 4.12 -11.08
CA PHE A 35 -10.78 3.34 -12.22
C PHE A 35 -12.30 3.40 -12.43
N ARG A 36 -13.09 3.56 -11.36
CA ARG A 36 -14.56 3.67 -11.44
C ARG A 36 -15.04 4.87 -12.23
N ARG A 37 -14.17 5.86 -12.42
CA ARG A 37 -14.44 7.10 -13.16
C ARG A 37 -13.50 7.28 -14.34
N HIS A 38 -12.73 6.26 -14.72
CA HIS A 38 -11.73 6.30 -15.78
C HIS A 38 -10.67 7.41 -15.60
N GLN A 39 -10.31 7.73 -14.36
CA GLN A 39 -9.37 8.80 -13.99
C GLN A 39 -7.96 8.24 -13.76
N ASP A 40 -6.98 9.14 -13.70
CA ASP A 40 -5.60 8.82 -13.33
C ASP A 40 -5.55 8.28 -11.89
N PRO A 41 -5.02 7.06 -11.66
CA PRO A 41 -4.85 6.49 -10.34
C PRO A 41 -3.50 6.83 -9.68
N ASN A 42 -2.52 7.33 -10.44
CA ASN A 42 -1.16 7.55 -9.94
C ASN A 42 -0.88 9.03 -9.77
N PHE A 43 -0.53 9.47 -8.56
CA PHE A 43 -0.27 10.87 -8.22
C PHE A 43 1.15 11.03 -7.69
N PHE A 44 1.95 11.90 -8.32
CA PHE A 44 3.33 12.18 -7.93
C PHE A 44 3.46 13.57 -7.33
N PHE A 45 4.16 13.67 -6.19
CA PHE A 45 4.33 14.89 -5.42
C PHE A 45 5.80 15.23 -5.21
N ASP A 46 6.18 16.48 -5.42
CA ASP A 46 7.48 17.03 -5.00
C ASP A 46 7.45 17.32 -3.49
N LEU A 47 8.46 16.81 -2.78
CA LEU A 47 8.69 16.93 -1.35
C LEU A 47 9.96 17.72 -1.01
N THR A 48 10.61 18.35 -1.99
CA THR A 48 11.83 19.16 -1.76
C THR A 48 11.62 20.21 -0.68
N ASN A 49 10.41 20.82 -0.62
CA ASN A 49 9.94 21.53 0.56
C ASN A 49 8.85 20.71 1.28
N ARG A 50 9.24 19.95 2.31
CA ARG A 50 8.34 19.05 3.05
C ARG A 50 7.16 19.73 3.73
N ARG A 51 7.23 21.04 4.01
CA ARG A 51 6.10 21.82 4.54
C ARG A 51 5.18 22.36 3.45
N GLN A 52 5.63 22.35 2.20
CA GLN A 52 4.88 22.78 1.02
C GLN A 52 4.97 21.77 -0.13
N PRO A 53 4.52 20.52 0.08
CA PRO A 53 4.49 19.53 -0.98
C PRO A 53 3.56 19.96 -2.12
N ARG A 54 3.86 19.51 -3.34
CA ARG A 54 3.09 19.89 -4.54
C ARG A 54 2.85 18.69 -5.42
N LEU A 55 1.61 18.53 -5.89
CA LEU A 55 1.32 17.61 -6.99
C LEU A 55 2.06 18.10 -8.23
N VAL A 56 2.91 17.26 -8.81
CA VAL A 56 3.71 17.57 -10.00
C VAL A 56 3.26 16.80 -11.23
N GLN A 57 2.69 15.61 -11.06
CA GLN A 57 2.19 14.81 -12.17
C GLN A 57 1.08 13.84 -11.74
N THR A 58 0.14 13.58 -12.65
CA THR A 58 -0.75 12.42 -12.58
C THR A 58 -0.48 11.51 -13.77
N SER A 59 -0.73 10.22 -13.61
CA SER A 59 -0.55 9.26 -14.69
C SER A 59 -1.60 8.17 -14.65
N ARG A 60 -1.96 7.67 -15.84
CA ARG A 60 -2.82 6.51 -16.02
C ARG A 60 -2.11 5.47 -16.89
N PRO A 61 -1.71 4.32 -16.32
CA PRO A 61 -1.24 3.20 -17.13
C PRO A 61 -2.33 2.71 -18.08
N THR A 62 -1.94 2.06 -19.17
CA THR A 62 -2.85 1.64 -20.23
C THR A 62 -3.51 0.29 -19.98
N ARG A 63 -2.86 -0.60 -19.23
CA ARG A 63 -3.32 -1.97 -18.97
C ARG A 63 -3.69 -2.20 -17.51
N GLY A 64 -2.98 -1.60 -16.56
CA GLY A 64 -3.26 -1.69 -15.13
C GLY A 64 -4.28 -0.66 -14.64
N MET A 65 -5.02 -1.01 -13.59
CA MET A 65 -5.89 -0.10 -12.83
C MET A 65 -5.97 -0.54 -11.36
N ALA A 66 -6.65 0.27 -10.53
CA ALA A 66 -6.73 0.08 -9.08
C ALA A 66 -5.32 0.07 -8.45
N ALA A 67 -4.69 1.25 -8.41
CA ALA A 67 -3.36 1.41 -7.85
C ALA A 67 -3.40 1.15 -6.34
N ASP A 68 -2.50 0.31 -5.87
CA ASP A 68 -2.43 -0.10 -4.47
C ASP A 68 -1.08 0.32 -3.86
N ALA A 69 -0.11 -0.59 -3.76
CA ALA A 69 1.18 -0.35 -3.13
C ALA A 69 2.25 0.14 -4.11
N CYS A 70 3.34 0.69 -3.57
CA CYS A 70 4.51 1.07 -4.35
C CYS A 70 5.82 0.84 -3.60
N VAL A 71 6.91 0.75 -4.34
CA VAL A 71 8.27 0.66 -3.81
C VAL A 71 9.23 1.49 -4.66
N ALA A 72 10.13 2.22 -4.00
CA ALA A 72 11.11 3.07 -4.66
C ALA A 72 12.37 2.30 -5.09
N LEU A 73 12.80 2.53 -6.31
CA LEU A 73 14.00 1.96 -6.92
C LEU A 73 15.25 2.81 -6.62
N ALA A 74 16.45 2.22 -6.69
CA ALA A 74 17.72 2.95 -6.55
C ALA A 74 17.88 4.07 -7.58
N ASN A 75 17.31 3.87 -8.77
CA ASN A 75 17.40 4.80 -9.90
C ASN A 75 16.45 6.01 -9.77
N GLY A 76 15.76 6.17 -8.63
CA GLY A 76 14.81 7.26 -8.39
C GLY A 76 13.38 6.99 -8.90
N GLY A 77 13.16 5.89 -9.61
CA GLY A 77 11.85 5.45 -10.08
C GLY A 77 11.02 4.71 -9.04
N PHE A 78 9.85 4.22 -9.48
CA PHE A 78 8.93 3.44 -8.64
C PHE A 78 8.43 2.21 -9.39
N LEU A 79 8.21 1.13 -8.65
CA LEU A 79 7.32 0.03 -9.05
C LEU A 79 6.02 0.16 -8.26
N ILE A 80 4.88 0.06 -8.95
CA ILE A 80 3.55 0.24 -8.37
C ILE A 80 2.69 -0.97 -8.75
N THR A 81 1.94 -1.50 -7.80
CA THR A 81 0.97 -2.57 -8.06
C THR A 81 -0.38 -2.00 -8.48
N MET A 82 -0.95 -2.61 -9.49
CA MET A 82 -2.26 -2.30 -10.06
C MET A 82 -3.10 -3.58 -9.97
N MET A 83 -4.06 -3.64 -9.06
CA MET A 83 -4.76 -4.89 -8.71
C MET A 83 -5.66 -5.43 -9.84
N GLY A 84 -6.07 -4.58 -10.78
CA GLY A 84 -6.98 -4.94 -11.87
C GLY A 84 -6.40 -4.64 -13.25
N GLY A 85 -6.95 -5.31 -14.28
CA GLY A 85 -6.63 -5.06 -15.68
C GLY A 85 -7.73 -4.26 -16.39
N VAL A 86 -7.38 -3.21 -17.13
CA VAL A 86 -8.32 -2.30 -17.81
C VAL A 86 -9.21 -3.04 -18.82
N ALA A 87 -8.67 -4.02 -19.54
CA ALA A 87 -9.38 -4.70 -20.62
C ALA A 87 -10.46 -5.69 -20.14
N THR A 88 -10.17 -6.44 -19.07
CA THR A 88 -11.03 -7.56 -18.63
C THR A 88 -11.58 -7.38 -17.21
N GLY A 89 -11.16 -6.33 -16.50
CA GLY A 89 -11.33 -6.21 -15.05
C GLY A 89 -10.30 -7.01 -14.25
N ARG A 90 -9.82 -8.11 -14.82
CA ARG A 90 -8.94 -9.10 -14.19
C ARG A 90 -7.54 -8.99 -14.75
N GLY A 91 -6.58 -9.58 -14.04
CA GLY A 91 -5.19 -9.58 -14.48
C GLY A 91 -4.56 -8.21 -14.29
N GLY A 92 -4.11 -7.93 -13.07
CA GLY A 92 -3.43 -6.70 -12.72
C GLY A 92 -2.07 -6.51 -13.39
N ARG A 93 -1.33 -5.48 -12.97
CA ARG A 93 0.00 -5.15 -13.45
C ARG A 93 0.91 -4.68 -12.33
N VAL A 94 2.21 -4.90 -12.47
CA VAL A 94 3.22 -4.08 -11.81
C VAL A 94 3.69 -3.05 -12.83
N VAL A 95 3.52 -1.77 -12.55
CA VAL A 95 3.86 -0.69 -13.46
C VAL A 95 5.12 0.01 -12.99
N GLU A 96 6.03 0.30 -13.92
CA GLU A 96 7.31 0.93 -13.64
C GLU A 96 7.32 2.37 -14.14
N TYR A 97 7.78 3.28 -13.28
CA TYR A 97 8.00 4.67 -13.60
C TYR A 97 9.46 5.04 -13.37
N ASP A 98 10.02 5.87 -14.25
CA ASP A 98 11.35 6.44 -14.06
C ASP A 98 11.34 7.62 -13.06
N GLN A 99 12.53 8.17 -12.77
CA GLN A 99 12.71 9.31 -11.88
C GLN A 99 12.01 10.60 -12.35
N ASP A 100 11.67 10.69 -13.63
CA ASP A 100 10.95 11.82 -14.24
C ASP A 100 9.43 11.53 -14.35
N PHE A 101 8.97 10.49 -13.65
CA PHE A 101 7.58 10.04 -13.62
C PHE A 101 7.04 9.56 -14.98
N ARG A 102 7.90 9.18 -15.91
CA ARG A 102 7.47 8.59 -17.18
C ARG A 102 7.20 7.11 -16.99
N LEU A 103 6.07 6.63 -17.54
CA LEU A 103 5.76 5.21 -17.58
C LEU A 103 6.80 4.50 -18.45
N VAL A 104 7.55 3.59 -17.84
CA VAL A 104 8.56 2.75 -18.52
C VAL A 104 7.87 1.55 -19.15
N ALA A 105 7.14 0.77 -18.35
CA ALA A 105 6.43 -0.42 -18.80
C ALA A 105 5.38 -0.89 -17.79
N GLU A 106 4.56 -1.86 -18.21
CA GLU A 106 3.55 -2.53 -17.39
C GLU A 106 3.75 -4.04 -17.48
N TYR A 107 4.02 -4.70 -16.35
CA TYR A 107 4.40 -6.11 -16.29
C TYR A 107 3.31 -7.00 -15.68
N PRO A 108 3.07 -8.21 -16.20
CA PRO A 108 3.62 -8.73 -17.46
C PRO A 108 3.17 -7.91 -18.68
N GLU A 109 4.06 -7.73 -19.65
CA GLU A 109 3.80 -6.84 -20.80
C GLU A 109 2.74 -7.41 -21.74
N ARG A 110 2.77 -8.70 -22.03
CA ARG A 110 1.77 -9.31 -22.91
C ARG A 110 0.61 -9.81 -22.08
N GLU A 111 -0.61 -9.57 -22.57
CA GLU A 111 -1.84 -10.08 -21.92
C GLU A 111 -1.80 -11.61 -21.74
N ALA A 112 -1.24 -12.33 -22.72
CA ALA A 112 -1.08 -13.78 -22.67
C ALA A 112 -0.13 -14.28 -21.56
N ASP A 113 0.72 -13.40 -21.02
CA ASP A 113 1.67 -13.74 -19.94
C ASP A 113 1.10 -13.43 -18.55
N VAL A 114 -0.08 -12.81 -18.46
CA VAL A 114 -0.73 -12.48 -17.19
C VAL A 114 -1.24 -13.75 -16.54
N PRO A 115 -0.74 -14.13 -15.35
CA PRO A 115 -1.19 -15.36 -14.69
C PRO A 115 -2.66 -15.27 -14.27
N THR A 116 -3.33 -16.42 -14.24
CA THR A 116 -4.65 -16.54 -13.61
C THR A 116 -4.60 -16.09 -12.15
N GLY A 117 -5.60 -15.29 -11.75
CA GLY A 117 -5.72 -14.77 -10.39
C GLY A 117 -4.65 -13.75 -10.00
N PHE A 118 -4.02 -13.11 -10.98
CA PHE A 118 -3.03 -12.07 -10.74
C PHE A 118 -3.72 -10.74 -10.38
N HIS A 119 -3.63 -10.37 -9.11
CA HIS A 119 -4.19 -9.19 -8.47
C HIS A 119 -3.13 -8.60 -7.52
N PRO A 120 -1.99 -8.13 -8.06
CA PRO A 120 -0.86 -7.70 -7.28
C PRO A 120 -1.29 -6.57 -6.32
N HIS A 121 -0.89 -6.70 -5.07
CA HIS A 121 -1.28 -5.80 -3.98
C HIS A 121 -0.01 -5.35 -3.26
N GLY A 122 0.43 -6.04 -2.20
CA GLY A 122 1.73 -5.77 -1.58
C GLY A 122 2.89 -5.96 -2.56
N ILE A 123 3.95 -5.16 -2.38
CA ILE A 123 5.18 -5.23 -3.17
C ILE A 123 6.40 -4.93 -2.32
N ALA A 124 7.44 -5.75 -2.46
CA ALA A 124 8.75 -5.51 -1.88
C ALA A 124 9.86 -5.88 -2.86
N ILE A 125 11.02 -5.24 -2.72
CA ILE A 125 12.23 -5.51 -3.51
C ILE A 125 13.45 -5.66 -2.62
N GLU A 126 14.40 -6.45 -3.07
CA GLU A 126 15.77 -6.47 -2.60
C GLU A 126 16.68 -6.43 -3.84
N GLU A 127 17.14 -5.23 -4.17
CA GLU A 127 17.91 -4.97 -5.40
C GLU A 127 19.27 -5.67 -5.39
N SER A 128 19.90 -5.83 -4.23
CA SER A 128 21.20 -6.51 -4.15
C SER A 128 21.10 -8.02 -4.44
N LEU A 129 19.90 -8.59 -4.29
CA LEU A 129 19.60 -9.99 -4.57
C LEU A 129 18.85 -10.20 -5.89
N ASP A 130 18.56 -9.12 -6.62
CA ASP A 130 17.75 -9.15 -7.84
C ASP A 130 16.36 -9.78 -7.64
N VAL A 131 15.69 -9.49 -6.51
CA VAL A 131 14.38 -10.07 -6.20
C VAL A 131 13.31 -9.00 -6.01
N MET A 132 12.14 -9.25 -6.59
CA MET A 132 10.88 -8.59 -6.25
C MET A 132 9.85 -9.62 -5.82
N ILE A 133 8.99 -9.26 -4.88
CA ILE A 133 7.87 -10.09 -4.42
C ILE A 133 6.60 -9.28 -4.51
N THR A 134 5.52 -9.90 -5.00
CA THR A 134 4.17 -9.34 -4.93
C THR A 134 3.19 -10.31 -4.30
N SER A 135 2.21 -9.83 -3.57
CA SER A 135 1.08 -10.63 -3.07
C SER A 135 -0.13 -10.45 -3.96
N ASP A 136 -0.99 -11.46 -4.03
CA ASP A 136 -2.31 -11.32 -4.63
C ASP A 136 -3.38 -11.22 -3.54
N PHE A 137 -4.15 -10.11 -3.54
CA PHE A 137 -5.13 -9.83 -2.49
C PHE A 137 -6.56 -10.10 -2.91
N VAL A 138 -7.12 -9.30 -3.81
CA VAL A 138 -8.53 -9.38 -4.21
C VAL A 138 -8.72 -8.87 -5.63
N ASP A 139 -9.66 -9.45 -6.36
CA ASP A 139 -10.15 -8.85 -7.60
C ASP A 139 -10.95 -7.58 -7.26
N PRO A 140 -10.45 -6.37 -7.62
CA PRO A 140 -11.07 -5.11 -7.24
C PRO A 140 -12.46 -4.91 -7.85
N HIS A 141 -12.87 -5.67 -8.88
CA HIS A 141 -14.24 -5.61 -9.36
C HIS A 141 -15.22 -6.38 -8.49
N THR A 142 -14.74 -7.43 -7.83
CA THR A 142 -15.60 -8.31 -7.03
C THR A 142 -15.94 -7.70 -5.68
N THR A 143 -15.26 -6.62 -5.30
CA THR A 143 -15.62 -5.77 -4.15
C THR A 143 -16.79 -4.84 -4.51
N LEU A 144 -17.00 -4.52 -5.78
CA LEU A 144 -18.05 -3.60 -6.22
C LEU A 144 -19.40 -4.29 -6.45
N ARG A 145 -20.51 -3.56 -6.26
CA ARG A 145 -21.83 -4.02 -6.67
C ARG A 145 -22.05 -3.86 -8.19
N PRO A 146 -22.77 -4.78 -8.84
CA PRO A 146 -23.35 -6.00 -8.29
C PRO A 146 -22.36 -7.18 -8.33
N SER A 147 -21.80 -7.55 -7.18
CA SER A 147 -21.01 -8.76 -7.00
C SER A 147 -21.73 -9.70 -6.01
N ARG A 148 -21.55 -11.01 -6.20
CA ARG A 148 -22.10 -12.05 -5.30
C ARG A 148 -21.16 -12.40 -4.15
N GLY A 149 -19.94 -11.85 -4.17
CA GLY A 149 -18.93 -12.10 -3.15
C GLY A 149 -17.56 -11.66 -3.60
N VAL A 150 -16.74 -11.28 -2.63
CA VAL A 150 -15.36 -10.85 -2.82
C VAL A 150 -14.49 -12.05 -3.19
N GLN A 151 -13.76 -11.98 -4.31
CA GLN A 151 -12.85 -13.01 -4.77
C GLN A 151 -11.43 -12.68 -4.32
N ALA A 152 -10.98 -13.36 -3.26
CA ALA A 152 -9.62 -13.23 -2.75
C ALA A 152 -8.60 -14.01 -3.61
N GLY A 153 -7.42 -13.43 -3.79
CA GLY A 153 -6.20 -14.10 -4.23
C GLY A 153 -5.56 -14.88 -3.08
N ASN A 154 -4.68 -15.81 -3.41
CA ASN A 154 -4.01 -16.64 -2.40
C ASN A 154 -2.56 -16.95 -2.77
N THR A 155 -1.96 -16.10 -3.60
CA THR A 155 -0.64 -16.33 -4.17
C THR A 155 0.35 -15.25 -3.81
N VAL A 156 1.60 -15.67 -3.63
CA VAL A 156 2.78 -14.79 -3.60
C VAL A 156 3.56 -15.06 -4.88
N ARG A 157 3.92 -14.01 -5.60
CA ARG A 157 4.73 -14.08 -6.82
C ARG A 157 6.14 -13.63 -6.49
N ILE A 158 7.11 -14.46 -6.85
CA ILE A 158 8.53 -14.10 -6.78
C ILE A 158 8.97 -13.79 -8.19
N TRP A 159 9.65 -12.67 -8.33
CA TRP A 159 10.12 -12.12 -9.59
C TRP A 159 11.63 -12.00 -9.58
N ASP A 160 12.24 -12.21 -10.73
CA ASP A 160 13.56 -11.66 -11.02
C ASP A 160 13.36 -10.16 -11.24
N LEU A 161 13.94 -9.33 -10.36
CA LEU A 161 13.72 -7.89 -10.39
C LEU A 161 14.21 -7.32 -11.72
N GLY A 162 15.47 -7.50 -12.09
CA GLY A 162 16.11 -6.88 -13.23
C GLY A 162 15.46 -7.21 -14.57
N SER A 163 14.88 -8.40 -14.72
CA SER A 163 14.12 -8.77 -15.92
C SER A 163 12.62 -8.52 -15.82
N ARG A 164 12.12 -8.19 -14.62
CA ARG A 164 10.69 -7.99 -14.31
C ARG A 164 9.84 -9.19 -14.70
N ARG A 165 10.36 -10.40 -14.48
CA ARG A 165 9.67 -11.67 -14.81
C ARG A 165 9.32 -12.45 -13.55
N ILE A 166 8.09 -12.98 -13.50
CA ILE A 166 7.68 -13.94 -12.48
C ILE A 166 8.49 -15.22 -12.69
N ARG A 167 9.27 -15.61 -11.68
CA ARG A 167 10.07 -16.85 -11.70
C ARG A 167 9.41 -17.97 -10.90
N ALA A 168 8.62 -17.62 -9.89
CA ALA A 168 7.90 -18.58 -9.08
C ALA A 168 6.57 -18.02 -8.56
N THR A 169 5.62 -18.91 -8.34
CA THR A 169 4.35 -18.62 -7.66
C THR A 169 4.21 -19.58 -6.49
N LEU A 170 4.02 -19.03 -5.30
CA LEU A 170 3.66 -19.79 -4.11
C LEU A 170 2.15 -19.67 -3.90
N VAL A 171 1.46 -20.80 -3.78
CA VAL A 171 0.03 -20.84 -3.47
C VAL A 171 -0.11 -21.13 -1.98
N LEU A 172 -0.77 -20.23 -1.24
CA LEU A 172 -1.01 -20.37 0.19
C LEU A 172 -2.37 -21.06 0.41
N THR A 173 -2.34 -22.39 0.54
CA THR A 173 -3.50 -23.22 0.91
C THR A 173 -3.20 -24.02 2.18
N PRO A 174 -4.18 -24.36 3.04
CA PRO A 174 -5.58 -23.92 3.06
C PRO A 174 -5.93 -23.15 4.37
N GLN A 175 -5.45 -21.92 4.56
CA GLN A 175 -5.76 -21.15 5.80
C GLN A 175 -5.95 -19.63 5.66
N LEU A 176 -5.92 -19.03 4.47
CA LEU A 176 -6.11 -17.57 4.35
C LEU A 176 -7.50 -17.23 3.84
N HIS A 177 -8.42 -16.98 4.78
CA HIS A 177 -9.70 -16.34 4.49
C HIS A 177 -9.45 -14.83 4.33
N GLY A 178 -9.46 -14.29 3.09
CA GLY A 178 -9.51 -12.84 2.87
C GLY A 178 -8.48 -12.23 1.92
N GLY A 179 -7.51 -12.99 1.40
CA GLY A 179 -6.47 -12.45 0.50
C GLY A 179 -5.14 -12.16 1.20
N ILE A 180 -4.06 -11.98 0.45
CA ILE A 180 -2.75 -11.60 1.00
C ILE A 180 -2.53 -10.09 0.83
N MET A 181 -2.81 -9.34 1.89
CA MET A 181 -2.84 -7.87 1.86
C MET A 181 -1.47 -7.21 1.74
N ASP A 182 -0.39 -7.86 2.17
CA ASP A 182 0.94 -7.29 1.96
C ASP A 182 1.99 -8.39 1.83
N VAL A 183 3.09 -8.05 1.17
CA VAL A 183 4.34 -8.81 1.14
C VAL A 183 5.46 -7.86 1.41
N VAL A 184 6.00 -7.98 2.60
CA VAL A 184 7.23 -7.33 3.02
C VAL A 184 8.31 -8.40 3.12
N PHE A 185 9.57 -8.05 2.93
CA PHE A 185 10.67 -8.90 3.39
C PHE A 185 10.75 -8.81 4.91
N LEU A 186 9.83 -9.46 5.63
CA LEU A 186 9.83 -9.58 7.09
C LEU A 186 9.23 -10.94 7.50
N LYS A 187 9.70 -11.52 8.60
CA LYS A 187 9.23 -12.81 9.09
C LYS A 187 8.08 -12.62 10.07
N SER A 188 7.04 -13.43 9.84
CA SER A 188 5.93 -13.83 10.72
C SER A 188 4.66 -12.95 10.74
N PRO A 189 3.44 -13.54 10.87
CA PRO A 189 2.16 -12.93 10.49
C PRO A 189 1.15 -12.62 11.63
N THR A 190 0.30 -11.62 11.34
CA THR A 190 -1.06 -11.24 11.81
C THR A 190 -1.71 -11.81 13.08
N THR A 191 -2.18 -10.90 13.96
CA THR A 191 -3.57 -10.71 14.48
C THR A 191 -3.57 -9.43 15.34
N GLY A 192 -4.51 -8.47 15.19
CA GLY A 192 -4.88 -7.38 16.14
C GLY A 192 -3.80 -6.69 16.99
N HIS A 193 -2.55 -6.76 16.57
CA HIS A 193 -1.36 -6.46 17.33
C HIS A 193 -0.28 -6.09 16.35
N ILE A 194 0.61 -5.22 16.80
CA ILE A 194 1.87 -4.94 16.15
C ILE A 194 2.88 -5.91 16.74
N TYR A 195 3.68 -6.53 15.89
CA TYR A 195 4.75 -7.42 16.30
C TYR A 195 6.08 -6.83 15.83
N MET A 196 7.06 -6.84 16.72
CA MET A 196 8.43 -6.42 16.43
C MET A 196 9.33 -7.64 16.51
N PHE A 197 10.15 -7.88 15.48
CA PHE A 197 11.06 -9.03 15.41
C PHE A 197 12.50 -8.58 15.22
N ASP A 198 13.47 -9.28 15.83
CA ASP A 198 14.91 -9.10 15.64
C ASP A 198 15.36 -9.77 14.34
N THR A 199 15.64 -8.97 13.31
CA THR A 199 16.05 -9.36 11.95
C THR A 199 17.54 -9.64 11.76
N THR A 200 18.35 -9.60 12.82
CA THR A 200 19.82 -9.80 12.74
C THR A 200 20.19 -11.16 12.12
N ASP A 201 19.39 -12.20 12.40
CA ASP A 201 19.47 -13.48 11.68
C ASP A 201 18.18 -13.70 10.85
N PRO A 202 18.22 -13.48 9.53
CA PRO A 202 17.06 -13.68 8.67
C PRO A 202 16.58 -15.14 8.63
N ASN A 203 17.41 -16.11 9.05
CA ASN A 203 17.05 -17.53 9.15
C ASN A 203 16.50 -17.91 10.55
N ASN A 204 16.64 -17.05 11.56
CA ASN A 204 16.03 -17.22 12.88
C ASN A 204 15.48 -15.90 13.48
N LEU A 205 14.26 -15.49 13.10
CA LEU A 205 13.68 -14.25 13.64
C LEU A 205 13.19 -14.51 15.06
N LYS A 206 13.48 -13.58 15.96
CA LYS A 206 13.01 -13.62 17.34
C LYS A 206 11.97 -12.54 17.54
N LEU A 207 10.80 -12.91 18.06
CA LEU A 207 9.80 -11.93 18.49
C LEU A 207 10.37 -11.13 19.68
N MET A 208 10.53 -9.82 19.50
CA MET A 208 11.01 -8.90 20.54
C MET A 208 9.84 -8.28 21.31
N GLY A 209 8.84 -7.80 20.58
CA GLY A 209 7.74 -7.03 21.17
C GLY A 209 6.40 -7.32 20.52
N LYS A 210 5.34 -7.20 21.30
CA LYS A 210 3.95 -7.34 20.83
C LYS A 210 3.10 -6.27 21.49
N LEU A 211 2.41 -5.45 20.69
CA LEU A 211 1.54 -4.38 21.18
C LEU A 211 0.11 -4.59 20.70
N ALA A 212 -0.84 -4.70 21.63
CA ALA A 212 -2.27 -4.75 21.33
C ALA A 212 -2.81 -3.37 20.97
N ILE A 213 -3.68 -3.32 19.96
CA ILE A 213 -4.21 -2.05 19.40
C ILE A 213 -5.64 -1.76 19.89
N GLY A 214 -6.22 -2.68 20.67
CA GLY A 214 -7.56 -2.59 21.22
C GLY A 214 -8.57 -3.42 20.43
N ALA A 215 -9.75 -3.65 21.03
CA ALA A 215 -10.84 -4.33 20.34
C ALA A 215 -11.31 -3.46 19.17
N TYR A 216 -11.56 -4.09 18.01
CA TYR A 216 -12.03 -3.46 16.76
C TYR A 216 -11.02 -2.60 15.97
N ALA A 217 -9.78 -2.46 16.44
CA ALA A 217 -8.69 -1.87 15.65
C ALA A 217 -7.93 -2.97 14.90
N THR A 218 -7.91 -2.89 13.57
CA THR A 218 -7.07 -3.72 12.71
C THR A 218 -6.00 -2.82 12.10
N PRO A 219 -4.74 -2.89 12.54
CA PRO A 219 -3.70 -2.05 11.96
C PRO A 219 -3.63 -2.36 10.47
N HIS A 220 -3.87 -1.35 9.65
CA HIS A 220 -3.90 -1.52 8.21
C HIS A 220 -2.58 -1.05 7.60
N TYR A 221 -2.07 0.09 8.05
CA TYR A 221 -0.80 0.64 7.60
C TYR A 221 0.11 0.97 8.77
N LEU A 222 1.41 0.71 8.61
CA LEU A 222 2.46 0.97 9.59
C LEU A 222 3.63 1.72 8.92
N ALA A 223 4.17 2.73 9.59
CA ALA A 223 5.37 3.44 9.14
C ALA A 223 6.34 3.64 10.32
N LEU A 224 7.52 3.01 10.26
CA LEU A 224 8.59 3.23 11.23
C LEU A 224 9.43 4.45 10.82
N GLY A 225 9.73 5.31 11.78
CA GLY A 225 10.57 6.49 11.59
C GLY A 225 12.00 6.10 11.20
N PRO A 226 12.75 6.99 10.50
CA PRO A 226 14.13 6.71 10.07
C PRO A 226 15.09 6.43 11.24
N ASP A 227 14.82 7.00 12.41
CA ASP A 227 15.58 6.79 13.65
C ASP A 227 15.18 5.50 14.39
N GLN A 228 14.18 4.78 13.87
CA GLN A 228 13.59 3.56 14.43
C GLN A 228 13.03 3.70 15.85
N THR A 229 12.75 4.94 16.30
CA THR A 229 12.24 5.19 17.66
C THR A 229 10.73 5.40 17.71
N THR A 230 10.11 5.70 16.56
CA THR A 230 8.69 6.05 16.48
C THR A 230 8.00 5.27 15.38
N LEU A 231 6.93 4.57 15.71
CA LEU A 231 6.05 3.86 14.80
C LEU A 231 4.73 4.62 14.67
N ILE A 232 4.29 4.86 13.44
CA ILE A 232 2.97 5.39 13.13
C ILE A 232 2.05 4.27 12.65
N VAL A 233 0.79 4.29 13.10
CA VAL A 233 -0.23 3.32 12.69
C VAL A 233 -1.54 3.99 12.31
N THR A 234 -2.18 3.52 11.25
CA THR A 234 -3.57 3.80 10.87
C THR A 234 -4.36 2.50 10.77
N ASP A 235 -5.66 2.57 11.04
CA ASP A 235 -6.53 1.39 11.11
C ASP A 235 -7.70 1.40 10.10
N TYR A 236 -7.85 2.49 9.33
CA TYR A 236 -8.82 2.55 8.24
C TYR A 236 -8.35 1.63 7.12
N PHE A 237 -9.18 0.65 6.79
CA PHE A 237 -8.93 -0.27 5.69
C PHE A 237 -9.59 0.25 4.41
N LEU A 238 -10.89 0.04 4.23
CA LEU A 238 -11.61 0.53 3.06
C LEU A 238 -13.10 0.63 3.38
N ASP A 239 -13.75 1.72 2.97
CA ASP A 239 -15.21 1.85 3.00
C ASP A 239 -15.74 2.27 1.64
N GLU A 240 -16.25 1.28 0.90
CA GLU A 240 -16.80 1.45 -0.45
C GLU A 240 -18.23 1.99 -0.44
N LYS A 241 -18.82 2.28 0.72
CA LYS A 241 -20.19 2.82 0.82
C LYS A 241 -21.20 1.97 0.03
N ASP A 242 -22.31 2.55 -0.37
CA ASP A 242 -23.41 1.82 -1.03
C ASP A 242 -23.03 1.16 -2.36
N PHE A 243 -21.89 1.52 -2.96
CA PHE A 243 -21.47 0.97 -4.24
C PHE A 243 -20.62 -0.30 -4.13
N GLY A 244 -20.12 -0.65 -2.94
CA GLY A 244 -19.28 -1.82 -2.75
C GLY A 244 -19.77 -2.78 -1.68
N LEU A 245 -18.87 -3.69 -1.32
CA LEU A 245 -19.08 -4.79 -0.39
C LEU A 245 -18.11 -4.70 0.81
N VAL A 246 -17.06 -3.87 0.72
CA VAL A 246 -16.06 -3.69 1.76
C VAL A 246 -16.39 -2.46 2.63
N HIS A 247 -16.55 -2.67 3.93
CA HIS A 247 -17.01 -1.66 4.90
C HIS A 247 -16.25 -1.73 6.22
N PHE A 248 -14.99 -1.32 6.22
CA PHE A 248 -14.10 -1.30 7.39
C PHE A 248 -13.60 0.12 7.63
N PRO A 249 -14.41 0.97 8.28
CA PRO A 249 -14.17 2.42 8.36
C PRO A 249 -13.07 2.85 9.34
N GLY A 250 -12.49 1.91 10.10
CA GLY A 250 -11.49 2.20 11.15
C GLY A 250 -11.99 3.16 12.23
N ASP A 251 -11.08 3.58 13.11
CA ASP A 251 -11.29 4.57 14.15
C ASP A 251 -11.00 6.00 13.67
N LYS A 252 -10.34 6.13 12.51
CA LYS A 252 -9.96 7.38 11.84
C LYS A 252 -8.98 8.20 12.67
N MET A 253 -8.02 7.51 13.25
CA MET A 253 -6.93 8.07 14.03
C MET A 253 -5.60 7.79 13.34
N LEU A 254 -4.66 8.70 13.55
CA LEU A 254 -3.24 8.44 13.35
C LEU A 254 -2.63 8.21 14.72
N HIS A 255 -2.05 7.05 14.94
CA HIS A 255 -1.46 6.67 16.21
C HIS A 255 0.05 6.76 16.20
N PHE A 256 0.63 7.12 17.34
CA PHE A 256 2.06 7.14 17.57
C PHE A 256 2.42 6.14 18.68
N ILE A 257 3.47 5.37 18.44
CA ILE A 257 4.00 4.37 19.34
C ILE A 257 5.51 4.56 19.44
N ASP A 258 6.02 4.56 20.65
CA ASP A 258 7.44 4.57 20.93
C ASP A 258 8.01 3.18 20.80
N VAL A 259 9.18 3.10 20.19
CA VAL A 259 9.94 1.88 20.00
C VAL A 259 11.28 2.06 20.70
N SER A 260 11.58 1.18 21.66
CA SER A 260 12.82 1.22 22.42
C SER A 260 13.29 -0.19 22.76
N GLY A 261 14.31 -0.68 22.05
CA GLY A 261 14.83 -2.03 22.26
C GLY A 261 13.76 -3.07 21.91
N ASP A 262 13.21 -3.75 22.92
CA ASP A 262 12.13 -4.72 22.79
C ASP A 262 10.73 -4.17 23.20
N SER A 263 10.64 -2.91 23.61
CA SER A 263 9.38 -2.29 24.04
C SER A 263 8.67 -1.52 22.93
N MET A 264 7.34 -1.52 23.02
CA MET A 264 6.46 -0.67 22.21
C MET A 264 5.41 -0.02 23.12
N ASP A 265 5.42 1.31 23.20
CA ASP A 265 4.63 2.07 24.16
C ASP A 265 3.76 3.14 23.48
N TRP A 266 2.47 3.19 23.80
CA TRP A 266 1.54 4.13 23.16
C TRP A 266 1.82 5.59 23.54
N ARG A 267 2.03 6.47 22.55
CA ARG A 267 1.96 7.95 22.69
C ARG A 267 0.57 8.48 22.36
N ARG A 268 -0.42 8.14 23.19
CA ARG A 268 -1.84 8.42 22.91
C ARG A 268 -2.13 9.92 22.77
N GLU A 269 -1.45 10.74 23.56
CA GLU A 269 -1.55 12.19 23.56
C GLU A 269 -1.08 12.85 22.26
N MET A 270 -0.22 12.17 21.49
CA MET A 270 0.21 12.63 20.17
C MET A 270 -0.70 12.18 19.03
N SER A 271 -1.64 11.26 19.29
CA SER A 271 -2.51 10.72 18.25
C SER A 271 -3.37 11.81 17.61
N ILE A 272 -3.49 11.77 16.29
CA ILE A 272 -4.23 12.78 15.53
C ILE A 272 -5.62 12.24 15.19
N ASP A 273 -6.65 12.96 15.64
CA ASP A 273 -8.04 12.64 15.36
C ASP A 273 -8.49 13.27 14.03
N PHE A 274 -8.56 12.47 12.97
CA PHE A 274 -8.97 12.91 11.63
C PHE A 274 -10.47 13.25 11.54
N LYS A 275 -11.30 12.80 12.50
CA LYS A 275 -12.71 13.25 12.62
C LYS A 275 -12.80 14.71 13.03
N ARG A 276 -11.76 15.23 13.70
CA ARG A 276 -11.71 16.60 14.22
C ARG A 276 -10.77 17.52 13.44
N LEU A 277 -9.70 16.97 12.87
CA LEU A 277 -8.61 17.74 12.24
C LEU A 277 -9.07 18.57 11.05
N LEU A 278 -9.94 18.01 10.20
CA LEU A 278 -10.37 18.61 8.94
C LEU A 278 -11.89 18.89 8.91
N ARG A 279 -12.51 19.20 10.05
CA ARG A 279 -13.98 19.40 10.17
C ARG A 279 -14.62 20.22 9.04
N PRO A 280 -14.05 21.35 8.57
CA PRO A 280 -14.65 22.10 7.45
C PRO A 280 -14.77 21.31 6.14
N LEU A 281 -13.94 20.28 5.96
CA LEU A 281 -13.92 19.40 4.78
C LEU A 281 -14.73 18.11 5.00
N GLY A 282 -15.31 17.92 6.19
CA GLY A 282 -15.99 16.70 6.59
C GLY A 282 -15.06 15.68 7.27
N VAL A 283 -15.55 14.45 7.40
CA VAL A 283 -14.76 13.34 7.95
C VAL A 283 -13.85 12.79 6.86
N VAL A 284 -12.55 12.82 7.14
CA VAL A 284 -11.49 12.26 6.30
C VAL A 284 -11.01 10.93 6.90
N ASN A 285 -10.62 10.00 6.04
CA ASN A 285 -10.15 8.68 6.44
C ASN A 285 -8.64 8.62 6.16
N PRO A 286 -7.77 8.59 7.19
CA PRO A 286 -6.33 8.46 7.00
C PRO A 286 -6.00 7.01 6.62
N HIS A 287 -5.30 6.81 5.51
CA HIS A 287 -4.93 5.48 5.02
C HIS A 287 -3.40 5.30 5.06
N GLY A 288 -2.69 5.49 3.94
CA GLY A 288 -1.23 5.37 3.89
C GLY A 288 -0.53 6.56 4.54
N VAL A 289 0.63 6.30 5.16
CA VAL A 289 1.42 7.31 5.87
C VAL A 289 2.90 7.13 5.59
N VAL A 290 3.63 8.25 5.49
CA VAL A 290 5.10 8.24 5.38
C VAL A 290 5.69 9.21 6.40
N MET A 291 6.79 8.80 7.05
CA MET A 291 7.57 9.66 7.94
C MET A 291 8.89 10.01 7.23
N LEU A 292 9.22 11.30 7.20
CA LEU A 292 10.35 11.86 6.43
C LEU A 292 11.40 12.50 7.33
#